data_AF-A0A943XR87-F1
#
_entry.id   AF-A0A943XR87-F1
#
_cell.length_a   1.000
_cell.length_b   1.000
_cell.length_c   1.000
_cell.angle_alpha   90.00
_cell.angle_beta   90.00
_cell.angle_gamma   90.00
#
_symmetry.space_group_name_H-M   'P 1'
#
loop_
_entity.id
_entity.type
_entity.pdbx_description
1 polymer ?
#
loop_
_entity_poly.entity_id
_entity_poly.type
_entity_poly.pdbx_seq_one_letter_code
_entity_poly.pdbx_strand_id
1 'polypeptide(L)'
;MIIIIAALSAACGGFAAAHYGADAGTGWSVFWGVLSFFVANWAFGFFLRKRMKGEMDAIQRILLNGQKELQVKMQRWQIRPPGSIQAAQKEIARDTEVFVRKALERTDSLKRMKWFVLMIDRQIATTKVQLYWMIKDFKAVDELLPKVMLVDPMMYAIKIARLYMTGGDMKEITRLYNKGVARTRYNGNVLLAAEMSWIQMKKGDQDGAFKTLTEALKKSDNETLKRNHELLMNNRGGHFSNSGIGDQWYSLLLEEPKTHMQRQRSFYR
;
A
#
# COMPACT_ATOMS: atom_id res chain seq x y z
N MET A 1 -21.56 2.67 12.67
CA MET A 1 -22.47 3.12 13.76
C MET A 1 -23.48 2.03 14.11
N ILE A 2 -24.12 1.42 13.10
CA ILE A 2 -25.11 0.36 13.23
C ILE A 2 -24.60 -0.86 14.04
N ILE A 3 -23.31 -1.22 13.92
CA ILE A 3 -22.73 -2.35 14.65
C ILE A 3 -22.76 -2.13 16.17
N ILE A 4 -22.40 -0.93 16.62
CA ILE A 4 -22.36 -0.59 18.04
C ILE A 4 -23.78 -0.58 18.60
N ILE A 5 -24.73 0.00 17.84
CA ILE A 5 -26.14 0.02 18.20
C ILE A 5 -26.70 -1.41 18.29
N ALA A 6 -26.48 -2.24 17.27
CA ALA A 6 -26.94 -3.63 17.26
C ALA A 6 -26.33 -4.48 18.37
N ALA A 7 -25.06 -4.26 18.71
CA ALA A 7 -24.40 -4.97 19.81
C ALA A 7 -24.95 -4.53 21.17
N LEU A 8 -25.19 -3.24 21.39
CA LEU A 8 -25.82 -2.74 22.61
C LEU A 8 -27.27 -3.25 22.75
N SER A 9 -28.03 -3.29 21.66
CA SER A 9 -29.36 -3.90 21.64
C SER A 9 -29.30 -5.40 21.97
N ALA A 10 -28.32 -6.14 21.47
CA ALA A 10 -28.11 -7.54 21.83
C ALA A 10 -27.71 -7.73 23.30
N ALA A 11 -26.95 -6.79 23.88
CA ALA A 11 -26.60 -6.80 25.30
C ALA A 11 -27.82 -6.63 26.19
N CYS A 12 -28.64 -5.60 25.91
CA CYS A 12 -29.87 -5.33 26.64
C CYS A 12 -30.88 -6.46 26.45
N GLY A 13 -31.00 -7.02 25.25
CA GLY A 13 -31.86 -8.17 24.96
C GLY A 13 -31.42 -9.44 25.69
N GLY A 14 -30.12 -9.74 25.70
CA GLY A 14 -29.56 -10.88 26.43
C GLY A 14 -29.76 -10.78 27.94
N PHE A 15 -29.61 -9.58 28.50
CA PHE A 15 -29.91 -9.32 29.90
C PHE A 15 -31.41 -9.48 30.22
N ALA A 16 -32.28 -8.85 29.43
CA ALA A 16 -33.72 -8.89 29.65
C ALA A 16 -34.29 -10.30 29.48
N ALA A 17 -33.81 -11.07 28.51
CA ALA A 17 -34.23 -12.46 28.30
C ALA A 17 -33.84 -13.36 29.46
N ALA A 18 -32.63 -13.19 30.01
CA ALA A 18 -32.18 -13.96 31.17
C ALA A 18 -32.91 -13.55 32.45
N HIS A 19 -33.15 -12.25 32.65
CA HIS A 19 -33.72 -11.73 33.90
C HIS A 19 -35.24 -11.91 33.98
N TYR A 20 -35.96 -11.58 32.91
CA TYR A 20 -37.43 -11.62 32.89
C TYR A 20 -38.00 -12.89 32.24
N GLY A 21 -37.23 -13.56 31.38
CA GLY A 21 -37.69 -14.75 30.65
C GLY A 21 -37.29 -16.08 31.30
N ALA A 22 -36.13 -16.13 31.96
CA ALA A 22 -35.57 -17.35 32.55
C ALA A 22 -35.44 -17.29 34.08
N ASP A 23 -35.89 -16.20 34.72
CA ASP A 23 -35.74 -15.93 36.16
C ASP A 23 -34.30 -16.17 36.67
N ALA A 24 -33.32 -15.92 35.82
CA ALA A 24 -31.93 -16.08 36.19
C ALA A 24 -31.53 -14.97 37.17
N GLY A 25 -30.89 -15.35 38.27
CA GLY A 25 -30.38 -14.40 39.26
C GLY A 25 -29.54 -13.30 38.60
N THR A 26 -29.53 -12.11 39.19
CA THR A 26 -28.99 -10.88 38.58
C THR A 26 -27.57 -11.06 38.02
N GLY A 27 -26.70 -11.82 38.69
CA GLY A 27 -25.36 -12.14 38.21
C GLY A 27 -25.32 -12.92 36.88
N TRP A 28 -26.21 -13.91 36.72
CA TRP A 28 -26.34 -14.69 35.48
C TRP A 28 -26.94 -13.86 34.35
N SER A 29 -27.87 -12.97 34.67
CA SER A 29 -28.46 -12.07 33.68
C SER A 29 -27.45 -11.06 33.13
N VAL A 30 -26.58 -10.51 33.99
CA VAL A 30 -25.45 -9.68 33.55
C VAL A 30 -24.48 -10.47 32.68
N PHE A 31 -24.12 -11.70 33.08
CA PHE A 31 -23.25 -12.57 32.29
C PHE A 31 -23.80 -12.82 30.88
N TRP A 32 -25.07 -13.19 30.74
CA TRP A 32 -25.69 -13.45 29.44
C TRP A 32 -25.84 -12.19 28.59
N GLY A 33 -26.08 -11.02 29.20
CA GLY A 33 -26.04 -9.73 28.50
C GLY A 33 -24.66 -9.44 27.91
N VAL A 34 -23.59 -9.60 28.70
CA VAL A 34 -22.21 -9.42 28.24
C VAL A 34 -21.82 -10.44 27.18
N LEU A 35 -22.18 -11.71 27.36
CA LEU A 35 -21.90 -12.76 26.39
C LEU A 35 -22.62 -12.49 25.05
N SER A 36 -23.90 -12.09 25.10
CA SER A 36 -24.68 -11.73 23.91
C SER A 36 -24.08 -10.54 23.17
N PHE A 37 -23.57 -9.53 23.90
CA PHE A 37 -22.82 -8.41 23.32
C PHE A 37 -21.60 -8.89 22.53
N PHE A 38 -20.77 -9.76 23.11
CA PHE A 38 -19.55 -10.26 22.45
C PHE A 38 -19.87 -11.14 21.23
N VAL A 39 -20.85 -12.04 21.35
CA VAL A 39 -21.28 -12.90 20.24
C VAL A 39 -21.83 -12.06 19.08
N ALA A 40 -22.67 -11.07 19.36
CA ALA A 40 -23.21 -10.17 18.35
C ALA A 40 -22.08 -9.36 17.68
N ASN A 41 -21.18 -8.74 18.47
CA ASN A 41 -20.03 -8.01 17.92
C ASN A 41 -19.16 -8.88 17.02
N TRP A 42 -18.90 -10.12 17.45
CA TRP A 42 -18.10 -11.06 16.67
C TRP A 42 -18.78 -11.44 15.36
N ALA A 43 -20.08 -11.77 15.39
CA ALA A 43 -20.85 -12.13 14.20
C ALA A 43 -20.92 -10.97 13.18
N PHE A 44 -21.23 -9.75 13.64
CA PHE A 44 -21.25 -8.57 12.78
C PHE A 44 -19.85 -8.25 12.23
N GLY A 45 -18.81 -8.34 13.06
CA GLY A 45 -17.43 -8.14 12.66
C GLY A 45 -16.99 -9.15 11.60
N PHE A 46 -17.34 -10.42 11.76
CA PHE A 46 -17.06 -11.48 10.80
C PHE A 46 -17.77 -11.24 9.47
N PHE A 47 -19.06 -10.90 9.49
CA PHE A 47 -19.83 -10.62 8.27
C PHE A 47 -19.24 -9.44 7.48
N LEU A 48 -18.90 -8.35 8.17
CA LEU A 48 -18.30 -7.18 7.53
C LEU A 48 -16.91 -7.47 6.98
N ARG A 49 -16.07 -8.21 7.72
CA ARG A 49 -14.76 -8.64 7.22
C ARG A 49 -14.92 -9.49 5.95
N LYS A 50 -15.87 -10.44 5.93
CA LYS A 50 -16.13 -11.28 4.75
C LYS A 50 -16.60 -10.45 3.56
N ARG A 51 -17.52 -9.50 3.79
CA ARG A 51 -18.02 -8.59 2.74
C ARG A 51 -16.91 -7.69 2.20
N MET A 52 -16.11 -7.10 3.09
CA MET A 52 -14.98 -6.23 2.74
C MET A 52 -13.94 -6.99 1.93
N LYS A 53 -13.58 -8.17 2.42
CA LYS A 53 -12.64 -9.07 1.73
C LYS A 53 -13.16 -9.40 0.34
N GLY A 54 -14.45 -9.71 0.17
CA GLY A 54 -15.02 -9.97 -1.16
C GLY A 54 -14.91 -8.79 -2.14
N GLU A 55 -15.13 -7.55 -1.70
CA GLU A 55 -14.97 -6.37 -2.56
C GLU A 55 -13.50 -6.06 -2.86
N MET A 56 -12.62 -6.18 -1.86
CA MET A 56 -11.17 -6.00 -2.04
C MET A 56 -10.58 -7.09 -2.94
N ASP A 57 -11.01 -8.34 -2.79
CA ASP A 57 -10.63 -9.45 -3.65
C ASP A 57 -11.09 -9.20 -5.08
N ALA A 58 -12.27 -8.58 -5.29
CA ALA A 58 -12.73 -8.22 -6.63
C ALA A 58 -11.84 -7.14 -7.27
N ILE A 59 -11.46 -6.10 -6.51
CA ILE A 59 -10.51 -5.08 -6.97
C ILE A 59 -9.15 -5.72 -7.28
N GLN A 60 -8.63 -6.54 -6.39
CA GLN A 60 -7.37 -7.25 -6.57
C GLN A 60 -7.41 -8.19 -7.79
N ARG A 61 -8.52 -8.88 -8.04
CA ARG A 61 -8.67 -9.73 -9.24
C ARG A 61 -8.60 -8.92 -10.53
N ILE A 62 -9.22 -7.74 -10.59
CA ILE A 62 -9.12 -6.83 -11.74
C ILE A 62 -7.64 -6.44 -11.97
N LEU A 63 -6.94 -6.05 -10.90
CA LEU A 63 -5.53 -5.69 -10.97
C LEU A 63 -4.64 -6.87 -11.38
N LEU A 64 -4.83 -8.05 -10.78
CA LEU A 64 -4.05 -9.25 -11.09
C LEU A 64 -4.28 -9.71 -12.54
N ASN A 65 -5.51 -9.61 -13.04
CA ASN A 65 -5.81 -9.93 -14.43
C ASN A 65 -5.15 -8.92 -15.38
N GLY A 66 -5.24 -7.62 -15.08
CA GLY A 66 -4.54 -6.58 -15.85
C GLY A 66 -3.02 -6.75 -15.83
N GLN A 67 -2.43 -7.07 -14.68
CA GLN A 67 -1.00 -7.38 -14.56
C GLN A 67 -0.60 -8.62 -15.37
N LYS A 68 -1.41 -9.68 -15.37
CA LYS A 68 -1.16 -10.87 -16.19
C LYS A 68 -1.22 -10.55 -17.68
N GLU A 69 -2.20 -9.77 -18.11
CA GLU A 69 -2.30 -9.33 -19.51
C GLU A 69 -1.08 -8.51 -19.94
N LEU A 70 -0.62 -7.58 -19.09
CA LEU A 70 0.61 -6.82 -19.30
C LEU A 70 1.84 -7.73 -19.35
N GLN A 71 1.97 -8.69 -18.43
CA GLN A 71 3.08 -9.65 -18.40
C GLN A 71 3.12 -10.50 -19.67
N VAL A 72 1.99 -11.02 -20.12
CA VAL A 72 1.88 -11.78 -21.38
C VAL A 72 2.28 -10.91 -22.57
N LYS A 73 1.86 -9.64 -22.57
CA LYS A 73 2.23 -8.68 -23.61
C LYS A 73 3.73 -8.38 -23.61
N MET A 74 4.32 -8.17 -22.44
CA MET A 74 5.77 -7.97 -22.28
C MET A 74 6.55 -9.21 -22.74
N GLN A 75 6.08 -10.43 -22.44
CA GLN A 75 6.67 -11.67 -22.97
C GLN A 75 6.58 -11.76 -24.49
N ARG A 76 5.44 -11.38 -25.09
CA ARG A 76 5.32 -11.31 -26.56
C ARG A 76 6.31 -10.31 -27.16
N TRP A 77 6.54 -9.19 -26.50
CA TRP A 77 7.54 -8.21 -26.91
C TRP A 77 8.98 -8.66 -26.72
N GLN A 78 9.26 -9.58 -25.81
CA GLN A 78 10.57 -10.21 -25.74
C GLN A 78 10.84 -11.08 -26.99
N ILE A 79 9.81 -11.74 -27.52
CA ILE A 79 9.91 -12.57 -28.73
C ILE A 79 9.89 -11.70 -30.01
N ARG A 80 9.07 -10.65 -30.02
CA ARG A 80 8.91 -9.70 -31.13
C ARG A 80 9.05 -8.27 -30.61
N PRO A 81 10.27 -7.72 -30.58
CA PRO A 81 10.51 -6.40 -30.01
C PRO A 81 9.68 -5.34 -30.74
N PRO A 82 9.01 -4.44 -30.00
CA PRO A 82 8.29 -3.35 -30.60
C PRO A 82 9.27 -2.42 -31.33
N GLY A 83 8.86 -1.91 -32.49
CA GLY A 83 9.71 -1.04 -33.32
C GLY A 83 10.16 0.25 -32.63
N SER A 84 9.50 0.68 -31.55
CA SER A 84 9.97 1.76 -30.69
C SER A 84 9.60 1.55 -29.22
N ILE A 85 10.55 1.87 -28.32
CA ILE A 85 10.39 1.75 -26.85
C ILE A 85 9.31 2.70 -26.33
N GLN A 86 9.27 3.93 -26.86
CA GLN A 86 8.31 4.93 -26.44
C GLN A 86 6.87 4.54 -26.79
N ALA A 87 6.64 3.95 -27.97
CA ALA A 87 5.31 3.45 -28.32
C ALA A 87 4.88 2.31 -27.39
N ALA A 88 5.79 1.39 -27.06
CA ALA A 88 5.52 0.29 -26.14
C ALA A 88 5.21 0.79 -24.71
N GLN A 89 5.95 1.78 -24.21
CA GLN A 89 5.66 2.41 -22.91
C GLN A 89 4.30 3.11 -22.89
N LYS A 90 3.97 3.86 -23.96
CA LYS A 90 2.66 4.52 -24.10
C LYS A 90 1.53 3.49 -24.19
N GLU A 91 1.78 2.35 -24.80
CA GLU A 91 0.81 1.26 -24.89
C GLU A 91 0.59 0.59 -23.53
N ILE A 92 1.65 0.28 -22.77
CA ILE A 92 1.52 -0.21 -21.37
C ILE A 92 0.74 0.80 -20.53
N ALA A 93 1.04 2.10 -20.65
CA ALA A 93 0.37 3.13 -19.87
C ALA A 93 -1.14 3.16 -20.15
N ARG A 94 -1.53 3.08 -21.44
CA ARG A 94 -2.96 3.00 -21.83
C ARG A 94 -3.64 1.75 -21.30
N ASP A 95 -3.00 0.59 -21.41
CA ASP A 95 -3.56 -0.67 -20.91
C ASP A 95 -3.72 -0.63 -19.38
N THR A 96 -2.71 -0.06 -18.68
CA THR A 96 -2.73 0.19 -17.24
C THR A 96 -3.91 1.07 -16.85
N GLU A 97 -4.10 2.16 -17.57
CA GLU A 97 -5.21 3.09 -17.36
C GLU A 97 -6.57 2.40 -17.47
N VAL A 98 -6.76 1.53 -18.47
CA VAL A 98 -8.05 0.84 -18.69
C VAL A 98 -8.43 -0.03 -17.48
N PHE A 99 -7.54 -0.90 -17.00
CA PHE A 99 -7.91 -1.77 -15.87
C PHE A 99 -7.92 -1.03 -14.53
N VAL A 100 -7.10 0.00 -14.36
CA VAL A 100 -7.13 0.84 -13.15
C VAL A 100 -8.43 1.63 -13.08
N ARG A 101 -8.93 2.17 -14.20
CA ARG A 101 -10.26 2.82 -14.26
C ARG A 101 -11.39 1.86 -13.87
N LYS A 102 -11.36 0.62 -14.38
CA LYS A 102 -12.31 -0.43 -13.95
C LYS A 102 -12.23 -0.72 -12.45
N ALA A 103 -11.02 -0.76 -11.90
CA ALA A 103 -10.82 -0.93 -10.46
C ALA A 103 -11.36 0.27 -9.66
N LEU A 104 -11.14 1.50 -10.13
CA LEU A 104 -11.67 2.73 -9.53
C LEU A 104 -13.20 2.75 -9.52
N GLU A 105 -13.86 2.39 -10.62
CA GLU A 105 -15.32 2.25 -10.68
C GLU A 105 -15.82 1.23 -9.66
N ARG A 106 -15.10 0.11 -9.52
CA ARG A 106 -15.45 -0.92 -8.53
C ARG A 106 -15.33 -0.40 -7.10
N THR A 107 -14.43 0.53 -6.79
CA THR A 107 -14.33 1.10 -5.44
C THR A 107 -15.59 1.85 -4.98
N ASP A 108 -16.46 2.27 -5.90
CA ASP A 108 -17.70 2.94 -5.51
C ASP A 108 -18.74 1.98 -4.89
N SER A 109 -18.59 0.66 -5.07
CA SER A 109 -19.38 -0.33 -4.33
C SER A 109 -19.13 -0.25 -2.81
N LEU A 110 -17.91 0.12 -2.42
CA LEU A 110 -17.48 0.25 -1.02
C LEU A 110 -18.17 1.42 -0.31
N LYS A 111 -18.63 2.44 -1.04
CA LYS A 111 -19.39 3.56 -0.46
C LYS A 111 -20.68 3.09 0.22
N ARG A 112 -21.29 1.99 -0.24
CA ARG A 112 -22.48 1.43 0.41
C ARG A 112 -22.18 0.93 1.84
N MET A 113 -20.92 0.61 2.13
CA MET A 113 -20.49 0.15 3.45
C MET A 113 -20.30 1.27 4.49
N LYS A 114 -20.45 2.54 4.09
CA LYS A 114 -20.39 3.74 4.97
C LYS A 114 -21.28 3.63 6.20
N TRP A 115 -22.48 3.10 6.02
CA TRP A 115 -23.46 2.97 7.11
C TRP A 115 -22.98 2.03 8.23
N PHE A 116 -22.14 1.05 7.87
CA PHE A 116 -21.62 0.07 8.80
C PHE A 116 -20.35 0.57 9.50
N VAL A 117 -19.39 1.14 8.75
CA VAL A 117 -18.04 1.47 9.27
C VAL A 117 -17.70 2.95 9.05
N LEU A 118 -17.45 3.67 10.14
CA LEU A 118 -17.16 5.13 10.13
C LEU A 118 -15.89 5.49 9.35
N MET A 119 -14.84 4.66 9.42
CA MET A 119 -13.55 4.95 8.77
C MET A 119 -13.44 4.44 7.32
N ILE A 120 -14.52 3.92 6.74
CA ILE A 120 -14.44 3.32 5.40
C ILE A 120 -14.02 4.34 4.34
N ASP A 121 -14.38 5.61 4.51
CA ASP A 121 -14.05 6.66 3.55
C ASP A 121 -12.56 6.91 3.44
N ARG A 122 -11.86 6.84 4.57
CA ARG A 122 -10.40 6.96 4.57
C ARG A 122 -9.76 5.73 3.93
N GLN A 123 -10.38 4.56 4.08
CA GLN A 123 -9.93 3.29 3.49
C GLN A 123 -10.12 3.30 1.97
N ILE A 124 -11.28 3.77 1.49
CA ILE A 124 -11.56 4.01 0.07
C ILE A 124 -10.58 5.04 -0.49
N ALA A 125 -10.34 6.14 0.23
CA ALA A 125 -9.36 7.14 -0.19
C ALA A 125 -7.95 6.53 -0.32
N THR A 126 -7.51 5.70 0.64
CA THR A 126 -6.23 4.97 0.55
C THR A 126 -6.15 4.11 -0.71
N THR A 127 -7.18 3.30 -1.00
CA THR A 127 -7.20 2.45 -2.20
C THR A 127 -7.23 3.29 -3.47
N LYS A 128 -8.03 4.37 -3.52
CA LYS A 128 -8.08 5.27 -4.68
C LYS A 128 -6.73 5.95 -4.92
N VAL A 129 -6.02 6.38 -3.88
CA VAL A 129 -4.68 6.96 -4.02
C VAL A 129 -3.70 5.96 -4.62
N GLN A 130 -3.70 4.70 -4.17
CA GLN A 130 -2.87 3.65 -4.78
C GLN A 130 -3.17 3.48 -6.27
N LEU A 131 -4.45 3.47 -6.64
CA LEU A 131 -4.89 3.32 -8.03
C LEU A 131 -4.50 4.53 -8.89
N TYR A 132 -4.80 5.75 -8.44
CA TYR A 132 -4.42 6.97 -9.16
C TYR A 132 -2.91 7.13 -9.30
N TRP A 133 -2.15 6.66 -8.29
CA TRP A 133 -0.70 6.63 -8.34
C TRP A 133 -0.18 5.74 -9.47
N MET A 134 -0.76 4.55 -9.68
CA MET A 134 -0.36 3.64 -10.77
C MET A 134 -0.49 4.25 -12.17
N ILE A 135 -1.50 5.11 -12.37
CA ILE A 135 -1.73 5.80 -13.66
C ILE A 135 -1.09 7.19 -13.72
N LYS A 136 -0.30 7.56 -12.70
CA LYS A 136 0.37 8.87 -12.58
C LYS A 136 -0.60 10.06 -12.59
N ASP A 137 -1.84 9.88 -12.15
CA ASP A 137 -2.80 10.98 -11.96
C ASP A 137 -2.55 11.68 -10.62
N PHE A 138 -1.51 12.52 -10.60
CA PHE A 138 -1.07 13.20 -9.39
C PHE A 138 -2.10 14.21 -8.86
N LYS A 139 -2.96 14.76 -9.74
CA LYS A 139 -4.00 15.71 -9.33
C LYS A 139 -5.03 15.03 -8.42
N ALA A 140 -5.51 13.86 -8.82
CA ALA A 140 -6.43 13.07 -8.01
C ALA A 140 -5.76 12.52 -6.74
N VAL A 141 -4.47 12.18 -6.81
CA VAL A 141 -3.68 11.79 -5.63
C VAL A 141 -3.64 12.92 -4.62
N ASP A 142 -3.27 14.15 -5.02
CA ASP A 142 -3.12 15.28 -4.11
C ASP A 142 -4.44 15.67 -3.41
N GLU A 143 -5.58 15.54 -4.10
CA GLU A 143 -6.90 15.79 -3.52
C GLU A 143 -7.26 14.78 -2.41
N LEU A 144 -6.86 13.52 -2.58
CA LEU A 144 -7.23 12.43 -1.68
C LEU A 144 -6.19 12.16 -0.59
N LEU A 145 -4.93 12.50 -0.81
CA LEU A 145 -3.79 12.23 0.07
C LEU A 145 -4.00 12.70 1.54
N PRO A 146 -4.64 13.86 1.82
CA PRO A 146 -4.92 14.28 3.20
C PRO A 146 -5.89 13.35 3.95
N LYS A 147 -6.76 12.64 3.23
CA LYS A 147 -7.82 11.79 3.80
C LYS A 147 -7.35 10.35 4.03
N VAL A 148 -6.24 9.94 3.41
CA VAL A 148 -5.66 8.59 3.46
C VAL A 148 -5.33 8.14 4.88
N MET A 149 -5.53 6.84 5.14
CA MET A 149 -4.96 6.18 6.30
C MET A 149 -3.52 5.71 6.02
N LEU A 150 -2.57 6.24 6.80
CA LEU A 150 -1.16 5.85 6.78
C LEU A 150 -0.94 4.69 7.75
N VAL A 151 -1.22 3.48 7.28
CA VAL A 151 -1.05 2.22 8.04
C VAL A 151 0.05 1.36 7.41
N ASP A 152 0.07 1.30 6.09
CA ASP A 152 0.98 0.48 5.31
C ASP A 152 2.26 1.25 4.92
N PRO A 153 3.45 0.63 4.92
CA PRO A 153 4.71 1.29 4.52
C PRO A 153 4.64 1.89 3.13
N MET A 154 3.92 1.28 2.18
CA MET A 154 3.75 1.83 0.83
C MET A 154 3.05 3.19 0.85
N MET A 155 2.10 3.42 1.76
CA MET A 155 1.39 4.71 1.85
C MET A 155 2.25 5.81 2.46
N TYR A 156 3.13 5.46 3.37
CA TYR A 156 4.17 6.38 3.81
C TYR A 156 5.10 6.72 2.64
N ALA A 157 5.51 5.72 1.87
CA ALA A 157 6.41 5.92 0.74
C ALA A 157 5.79 6.79 -0.37
N ILE A 158 4.57 6.48 -0.84
CA ILE A 158 3.86 7.32 -1.82
C ILE A 158 3.76 8.78 -1.34
N LYS A 159 3.43 8.98 -0.05
CA LYS A 159 3.30 10.33 0.50
C LYS A 159 4.64 11.06 0.54
N ILE A 160 5.72 10.38 0.91
CA ILE A 160 7.08 10.93 0.94
C ILE A 160 7.55 11.25 -0.49
N ALA A 161 7.40 10.30 -1.42
CA ALA A 161 7.71 10.47 -2.84
C ALA A 161 6.98 11.69 -3.41
N ARG A 162 5.68 11.82 -3.14
CA ARG A 162 4.90 12.98 -3.61
C ARG A 162 5.41 14.28 -3.02
N LEU A 163 5.69 14.31 -1.71
CA LEU A 163 6.22 15.50 -1.03
C LEU A 163 7.56 15.93 -1.62
N TYR A 164 8.44 14.97 -1.93
CA TYR A 164 9.71 15.22 -2.60
C TYR A 164 9.51 15.77 -4.02
N MET A 165 8.61 15.17 -4.81
CA MET A 165 8.29 15.63 -6.17
C MET A 165 7.74 17.06 -6.21
N THR A 166 7.00 17.47 -5.17
CA THR A 166 6.48 18.84 -5.05
C THR A 166 7.47 19.82 -4.41
N GLY A 167 8.69 19.39 -4.09
CA GLY A 167 9.72 20.24 -3.48
C GLY A 167 9.48 20.56 -1.99
N GLY A 168 8.80 19.67 -1.26
CA GLY A 168 8.51 19.84 0.16
C GLY A 168 9.74 19.82 1.07
N ASP A 169 9.56 20.29 2.32
CA ASP A 169 10.63 20.39 3.31
C ASP A 169 11.16 19.02 3.76
N MET A 170 12.48 18.89 3.81
CA MET A 170 13.18 17.69 4.29
C MET A 170 12.81 17.35 5.74
N LYS A 171 12.48 18.35 6.57
CA LYS A 171 12.01 18.11 7.94
C LYS A 171 10.68 17.35 7.97
N GLU A 172 9.78 17.66 7.04
CA GLU A 172 8.49 16.97 6.94
C GLU A 172 8.67 15.55 6.41
N ILE A 173 9.50 15.38 5.38
CA ILE A 173 9.90 14.06 4.85
C ILE A 173 10.46 13.17 5.98
N THR A 174 11.40 13.70 6.76
CA THR A 174 12.03 12.99 7.88
C THR A 174 11.00 12.61 8.96
N ARG A 175 10.06 13.52 9.26
CA ARG A 175 8.98 13.26 10.22
C ARG A 175 8.06 12.13 9.75
N LEU A 176 7.69 12.12 8.46
CA LEU A 176 6.86 11.05 7.89
C LEU A 176 7.60 9.72 7.86
N TYR A 177 8.88 9.73 7.47
CA TYR A 177 9.75 8.56 7.50
C TYR A 177 9.81 7.93 8.89
N ASN A 178 10.14 8.71 9.92
CA ASN A 178 10.23 8.22 11.30
C ASN A 178 8.90 7.63 11.79
N LYS A 179 7.76 8.26 11.43
CA LYS A 179 6.42 7.73 11.75
C LYS A 179 6.14 6.41 11.04
N GLY A 180 6.57 6.26 9.78
CA GLY A 180 6.44 5.03 9.02
C GLY A 180 7.25 3.91 9.64
N VAL A 181 8.56 4.12 9.82
CA VAL A 181 9.49 3.13 10.37
C VAL A 181 9.08 2.66 11.78
N ALA A 182 8.60 3.58 12.65
CA ALA A 182 8.15 3.23 13.99
C ALA A 182 7.01 2.20 14.02
N ARG A 183 6.22 2.08 12.94
CA ARG A 183 5.08 1.15 12.83
C ARG A 183 5.43 -0.12 12.06
N THR A 184 6.61 -0.19 11.46
CA THR A 184 7.02 -1.35 10.67
C THR A 184 7.58 -2.46 11.55
N ARG A 185 7.28 -3.70 11.16
CA ARG A 185 7.93 -4.89 11.72
C ARG A 185 9.26 -5.15 11.01
N TYR A 186 10.00 -6.16 11.45
CA TYR A 186 11.25 -6.60 10.82
C TYR A 186 11.08 -6.77 9.29
N ASN A 187 12.04 -6.28 8.50
CA ASN A 187 12.02 -6.13 7.04
C ASN A 187 10.94 -5.22 6.44
N GLY A 188 9.97 -4.72 7.22
CA GLY A 188 8.92 -3.82 6.72
C GLY A 188 9.39 -2.40 6.42
N ASN A 189 10.57 -2.01 6.90
CA ASN A 189 11.18 -0.69 6.71
C ASN A 189 11.98 -0.56 5.41
N VAL A 190 12.18 -1.64 4.64
CA VAL A 190 13.12 -1.68 3.52
C VAL A 190 12.82 -0.61 2.48
N LEU A 191 11.56 -0.52 2.04
CA LEU A 191 11.14 0.47 1.03
C LEU A 191 11.33 1.91 1.54
N LEU A 192 10.97 2.18 2.80
CA LEU A 192 11.10 3.51 3.41
C LEU A 192 12.57 3.92 3.58
N ALA A 193 13.42 2.98 3.99
CA ALA A 193 14.85 3.23 4.14
C ALA A 193 15.53 3.47 2.79
N ALA A 194 15.16 2.69 1.78
CA ALA A 194 15.63 2.86 0.41
C ALA A 194 15.24 4.22 -0.17
N GLU A 195 13.99 4.64 0.01
CA GLU A 195 13.50 5.94 -0.42
C GLU A 195 14.20 7.09 0.31
N MET A 196 14.26 7.03 1.64
CA MET A 196 14.87 8.09 2.44
C MET A 196 16.36 8.25 2.12
N SER A 197 17.11 7.14 2.06
CA SER A 197 18.53 7.18 1.70
C SER A 197 18.75 7.68 0.28
N TRP A 198 17.86 7.34 -0.68
CA TRP A 198 17.91 7.88 -2.03
C TRP A 198 17.66 9.39 -2.08
N ILE A 199 16.64 9.88 -1.36
CA ILE A 199 16.34 11.32 -1.27
C ILE A 199 17.54 12.08 -0.70
N GLN A 200 18.16 11.56 0.36
CA GLN A 200 19.36 12.14 0.98
C GLN A 200 20.53 12.18 -0.01
N MET A 201 20.79 11.08 -0.74
CA MET A 201 21.81 11.03 -1.79
C MET A 201 21.57 12.05 -2.90
N LYS A 202 20.31 12.23 -3.34
CA LYS A 202 19.96 13.26 -4.35
C LYS A 202 20.14 14.69 -3.86
N LYS A 203 20.10 14.91 -2.54
CA LYS A 203 20.39 16.20 -1.91
C LYS A 203 21.87 16.39 -1.56
N GLY A 204 22.72 15.39 -1.82
CA GLY A 204 24.15 15.42 -1.49
C GLY A 204 24.47 15.06 -0.02
N ASP A 205 23.48 14.62 0.76
CA ASP A 205 23.65 14.22 2.16
C ASP A 205 24.04 12.73 2.26
N GLN A 206 25.29 12.43 1.96
CA GLN A 206 25.80 11.05 2.01
C GLN A 206 25.84 10.50 3.45
N ASP A 207 26.23 11.33 4.41
CA ASP A 207 26.32 10.93 5.83
C ASP A 207 24.94 10.62 6.41
N GLY A 208 23.93 11.43 6.06
CA GLY A 208 22.54 11.16 6.43
C GLY A 208 22.04 9.87 5.81
N ALA A 209 22.33 9.60 4.53
CA ALA A 209 21.97 8.36 3.87
C ALA A 209 22.61 7.14 4.56
N PHE A 210 23.89 7.22 4.92
CA PHE A 210 24.59 6.16 5.65
C PHE A 210 23.96 5.89 7.03
N LYS A 211 23.64 6.94 7.78
CA LYS A 211 22.96 6.81 9.09
C LYS A 211 21.59 6.16 8.95
N THR A 212 20.79 6.58 7.97
CA THR A 212 19.47 6.01 7.68
C THR A 212 19.57 4.51 7.40
N LEU A 213 20.52 4.08 6.56
CA LEU A 213 20.74 2.67 6.25
C LEU A 213 21.23 1.88 7.48
N THR A 214 22.12 2.46 8.29
CA THR A 214 22.61 1.83 9.52
C THR A 214 21.47 1.53 10.49
N GLU A 215 20.56 2.47 10.71
CA GLU A 215 19.37 2.25 11.55
C GLU A 215 18.39 1.24 10.94
N ALA A 216 18.24 1.25 9.61
CA ALA A 216 17.35 0.32 8.93
C ALA A 216 17.83 -1.13 9.05
N LEU A 217 19.14 -1.37 8.89
CA LEU A 217 19.76 -2.69 8.96
C LEU A 217 19.67 -3.35 10.34
N LYS A 218 19.49 -2.58 11.42
CA LYS A 218 19.18 -3.16 12.75
C LYS A 218 17.88 -3.96 12.76
N LYS A 219 16.97 -3.69 11.82
CA LYS A 219 15.65 -4.32 11.71
C LYS A 219 15.39 -4.94 10.33
N SER A 220 16.42 -5.10 9.50
CA SER A 220 16.28 -5.70 8.18
C SER A 220 17.56 -6.35 7.69
N ASP A 221 17.44 -7.48 7.01
CA ASP A 221 18.57 -8.20 6.41
C ASP A 221 18.60 -8.10 4.88
N ASN A 222 17.95 -7.08 4.30
CA ASN A 222 17.88 -6.91 2.85
C ASN A 222 19.26 -6.67 2.21
N GLU A 223 19.60 -7.51 1.23
CA GLU A 223 20.90 -7.46 0.53
C GLU A 223 21.16 -6.14 -0.20
N THR A 224 20.12 -5.52 -0.77
CA THR A 224 20.26 -4.25 -1.48
C THR A 224 20.62 -3.12 -0.51
N LEU A 225 20.01 -3.11 0.68
CA LEU A 225 20.36 -2.13 1.72
C LEU A 225 21.78 -2.34 2.25
N LYS A 226 22.20 -3.60 2.46
CA LYS A 226 23.57 -3.93 2.89
C LYS A 226 24.59 -3.48 1.86
N ARG A 227 24.37 -3.81 0.59
CA ARG A 227 25.21 -3.36 -0.53
C ARG A 227 25.30 -1.83 -0.59
N ASN A 228 24.16 -1.13 -0.49
CA ASN A 228 24.17 0.33 -0.52
C ASN A 228 24.90 0.91 0.70
N HIS A 229 24.72 0.32 1.88
CA HIS A 229 25.42 0.71 3.11
C HIS A 229 26.95 0.58 2.97
N GLU A 230 27.44 -0.54 2.45
CA GLU A 230 28.86 -0.76 2.16
C GLU A 230 29.42 0.23 1.13
N LEU A 231 28.63 0.56 0.10
CA LEU A 231 29.04 1.55 -0.90
C LEU A 231 29.18 2.94 -0.29
N LEU A 232 28.25 3.33 0.58
CA LEU A 232 28.32 4.63 1.26
C LEU A 232 29.48 4.68 2.28
N MET A 233 29.77 3.57 2.97
CA MET A 233 30.92 3.46 3.87
C MET A 233 32.25 3.67 3.11
N ASN A 234 32.33 3.18 1.88
CA ASN A 234 33.52 3.25 1.04
C ASN A 234 33.59 4.54 0.18
N ASN A 235 32.75 5.54 0.44
CA ASN A 235 32.63 6.76 -0.38
C ASN A 235 32.35 6.50 -1.87
N ARG A 236 31.68 5.39 -2.18
CA ARG A 236 31.29 4.99 -3.54
C ARG A 236 29.83 5.36 -3.83
N GLY A 237 29.42 6.57 -3.46
CA GLY A 237 28.05 7.07 -3.63
C GLY A 237 27.54 7.02 -5.08
N GLY A 238 28.43 7.12 -6.08
CA GLY A 238 28.07 7.01 -7.50
C GLY A 238 27.53 5.64 -7.93
N HIS A 239 27.76 4.58 -7.14
CA HIS A 239 27.24 3.25 -7.40
C HIS A 239 25.97 2.92 -6.61
N PHE A 240 25.46 3.86 -5.81
CA PHE A 240 24.23 3.71 -5.04
C PHE A 240 23.05 3.40 -5.99
N SER A 241 22.35 2.30 -5.74
CA SER A 241 21.19 1.90 -6.55
C SER A 241 20.20 1.09 -5.74
N ASN A 242 18.93 1.45 -5.83
CA ASN A 242 17.83 0.70 -5.24
C ASN A 242 17.21 -0.33 -6.20
N SER A 243 17.82 -0.53 -7.37
CA SER A 243 17.31 -1.44 -8.41
C SER A 243 17.09 -2.88 -7.92
N GLY A 244 17.84 -3.34 -6.91
CA GLY A 244 17.71 -4.68 -6.33
C GLY A 244 16.43 -4.89 -5.51
N ILE A 245 15.71 -3.82 -5.16
CA ILE A 245 14.37 -3.90 -4.52
C ILE A 245 13.28 -4.23 -5.56
N GLY A 246 13.56 -4.02 -6.84
CA GLY A 246 12.67 -4.40 -7.95
C GLY A 246 11.44 -3.51 -8.07
N ASP A 247 10.30 -4.12 -8.44
CA ASP A 247 9.08 -3.40 -8.81
C ASP A 247 8.53 -2.50 -7.71
N GLN A 248 8.75 -2.83 -6.44
CA GLN A 248 8.33 -1.98 -5.32
C GLN A 248 9.05 -0.62 -5.36
N TRP A 249 10.33 -0.59 -5.71
CA TRP A 249 11.08 0.66 -5.85
C TRP A 249 10.56 1.49 -7.02
N TYR A 250 10.43 0.87 -8.19
CA TYR A 250 9.96 1.56 -9.40
C TYR A 250 8.49 2.00 -9.29
N SER A 251 7.69 1.34 -8.46
CA SER A 251 6.32 1.77 -8.18
C SER A 251 6.24 3.12 -7.48
N LEU A 252 7.32 3.62 -6.86
CA LEU A 252 7.38 4.98 -6.29
C LEU A 252 7.56 6.08 -7.35
N LEU A 253 7.79 5.71 -8.61
CA LEU A 253 7.91 6.68 -9.72
C LEU A 253 9.03 7.73 -9.53
N LEU A 254 9.96 7.50 -8.59
CA LEU A 254 11.14 8.34 -8.36
C LEU A 254 12.25 8.05 -9.35
N GLU A 255 12.32 6.81 -9.84
CA GLU A 255 13.24 6.36 -10.88
C GLU A 255 12.53 5.44 -11.87
N GLU A 256 12.98 5.46 -13.12
CA GLU A 256 12.52 4.53 -14.15
C GLU A 256 13.42 3.29 -14.22
N PRO A 257 12.86 2.10 -14.46
CA PRO A 257 13.67 0.90 -14.64
C PRO A 257 14.56 1.03 -15.87
N LYS A 258 15.86 0.76 -15.69
CA LYS A 258 16.82 0.70 -16.79
C LYS A 258 16.51 -0.54 -17.64
N THR A 259 15.74 -0.36 -18.71
CA THR A 259 15.44 -1.44 -19.66
C THR A 259 16.63 -1.66 -20.58
N HIS A 260 17.41 -2.71 -20.32
CA HIS A 260 18.43 -3.15 -21.26
C HIS A 260 17.74 -3.99 -22.35
N MET A 261 17.67 -3.47 -23.58
CA MET A 261 17.32 -4.30 -24.73
C MET A 261 18.36 -5.41 -24.86
N GLN A 262 17.92 -6.67 -24.72
CA GLN A 262 18.76 -7.80 -25.04
C GLN A 262 19.01 -7.74 -26.55
N ARG A 263 20.24 -7.37 -26.94
CA ARG A 263 20.67 -7.33 -28.33
C ARG A 263 20.36 -8.70 -28.95
N GLN A 264 19.48 -8.74 -29.93
CA GLN A 264 19.18 -9.97 -30.67
C GLN A 264 20.51 -10.45 -31.25
N ARG A 265 21.04 -11.56 -30.72
CA ARG A 265 22.22 -12.20 -31.34
C ARG A 265 21.75 -12.65 -32.71
N SER A 266 22.18 -11.93 -33.74
CA SER A 266 21.94 -12.30 -35.12
C SER A 266 22.62 -13.65 -35.36
N PHE A 267 21.85 -14.74 -35.27
CA PHE A 267 22.30 -16.03 -35.76
C PHE A 267 22.16 -16.00 -37.29
N TYR A 268 23.15 -15.40 -37.96
CA TYR A 268 23.46 -15.83 -39.32
C TYR A 268 24.41 -17.03 -39.18
N ARG A 269 23.89 -18.22 -39.48
CA ARG A 269 24.65 -19.39 -39.93
C ARG A 269 24.07 -19.82 -41.25
#